data_AF-A0A822APJ1-F1
#
_entry.id   AF-A0A822APJ1-F1
#
_cell.length_a   1.000
_cell.length_b   1.000
_cell.length_c   1.000
_cell.angle_alpha   90.00
_cell.angle_beta   90.00
_cell.angle_gamma   90.00
#
_symmetry.space_group_name_H-M   'P 1'
#
loop_
_entity.id
_entity.type
_entity.pdbx_description
1 polymer ?
#
loop_
_entity_poly.entity_id
_entity_poly.type
_entity_poly.pdbx_seq_one_letter_code
_entity_poly.pdbx_strand_id
1 'polypeptide(L)'
;PVGALNPTRKAFFIERYNNWESDTMPPFHYGTHYSTAAFTLSWLIRLEPFTTFYLNLQEGKFDHANRVFHSIPVSWQNCQRDSSDVKELIPEFFSLPEMFTNCNHYKLGRTEDGLKVDDVILPKWAETPEDFIRINRAALESEFVSCHLHHWIDLIFGYKQRGLL
;
A
#
# COMPACT_ATOMS: atom_id res chain seq x y z
N PRO A 1 -3.24 0.87 13.23
CA PRO A 1 -3.19 1.32 11.81
C PRO A 1 -1.73 1.32 11.31
N VAL A 2 -1.50 1.25 9.99
CA VAL A 2 -0.15 1.20 9.39
C VAL A 2 0.78 2.28 9.95
N GLY A 3 0.30 3.52 10.06
CA GLY A 3 1.05 4.67 10.58
C GLY A 3 1.66 4.47 11.98
N ALA A 4 1.11 3.56 12.79
CA ALA A 4 1.53 3.30 14.17
C ALA A 4 2.46 2.09 14.36
N LEU A 5 2.78 1.34 13.30
CA LEU A 5 3.60 0.12 13.38
C LEU A 5 5.07 0.41 13.69
N ASN A 6 5.65 1.42 13.05
CA ASN A 6 7.01 1.88 13.34
C ASN A 6 6.99 2.87 14.54
N PRO A 7 7.70 2.58 15.66
CA PRO A 7 7.68 3.43 16.85
C PRO A 7 8.15 4.87 16.61
N THR A 8 9.20 5.06 15.81
CA THR A 8 9.72 6.39 15.47
C THR A 8 8.70 7.19 14.69
N ARG A 9 8.04 6.54 13.72
CA ARG A 9 7.02 7.19 12.91
C ARG A 9 5.75 7.48 13.70
N LYS A 10 5.36 6.59 14.61
CA LYS A 10 4.27 6.81 15.55
C LYS A 10 4.51 8.06 16.40
N ALA A 11 5.72 8.23 16.94
CA ALA A 11 6.07 9.40 17.73
C ALA A 11 5.92 10.69 16.91
N PHE A 12 6.42 10.70 15.67
CA PHE A 12 6.26 11.82 14.75
C PHE A 12 4.79 12.19 14.51
N PHE A 13 3.91 11.20 14.25
CA PHE A 13 2.49 11.47 14.03
C PHE A 13 1.77 11.99 15.29
N ILE A 14 2.16 11.51 16.48
CA ILE A 14 1.63 12.01 17.75
C ILE A 14 2.06 13.46 17.99
N GLU A 15 3.33 13.77 17.74
CA GLU A 15 3.86 15.14 17.88
C GLU A 15 3.15 16.11 16.93
N ARG A 16 2.98 15.71 15.65
CA ARG A 16 2.21 16.48 14.67
C ARG A 16 0.79 16.77 15.15
N TYR A 17 0.11 15.75 15.68
CA TYR A 17 -1.27 15.89 16.18
C TYR A 17 -1.34 16.85 17.39
N ASN A 18 -0.41 16.70 18.34
CA ASN A 18 -0.41 17.49 19.58
C ASN A 18 -0.01 18.96 19.36
N ASN A 19 0.88 19.22 18.40
CA ASN A 19 1.36 20.56 18.08
C ASN A 19 0.58 21.21 16.93
N TRP A 20 -0.62 20.69 16.62
CA TRP A 20 -1.42 21.18 15.50
C TRP A 20 -2.09 22.51 15.85
N GLU A 21 -1.67 23.56 15.16
CA GLU A 21 -2.25 24.91 15.29
C GLU A 21 -2.99 25.28 14.00
N SER A 22 -4.32 25.20 14.03
CA SER A 22 -5.18 25.63 12.92
C SER A 22 -6.57 25.99 13.41
N ASP A 23 -7.05 27.17 13.02
CA ASP A 23 -8.40 27.63 13.34
C ASP A 23 -9.48 27.01 12.44
N THR A 24 -9.08 26.39 11.33
CA THR A 24 -10.01 25.90 10.28
C THR A 24 -10.02 24.39 10.13
N MET A 25 -9.02 23.68 10.66
CA MET A 25 -8.86 22.25 10.46
C MET A 25 -8.55 21.54 11.78
N PRO A 26 -9.31 20.50 12.16
CA PRO A 26 -9.04 19.74 13.37
C PRO A 26 -7.68 19.03 13.28
N PRO A 27 -7.04 18.72 14.42
CA PRO A 27 -5.80 17.97 14.46
C PRO A 27 -5.96 16.58 13.84
N PHE A 28 -4.92 16.12 13.15
CA PHE A 28 -4.92 14.80 12.51
C PHE A 28 -3.53 14.17 12.55
N HIS A 29 -3.50 12.84 12.59
CA HIS A 29 -2.26 12.08 12.53
C HIS A 29 -1.74 11.96 11.09
N TYR A 30 -2.62 11.63 10.14
CA TYR A 30 -2.25 11.29 8.76
C TYR A 30 -2.88 12.28 7.78
N GLY A 31 -2.05 12.92 6.95
CA GLY A 31 -2.52 13.77 5.85
C GLY A 31 -2.93 12.99 4.60
N THR A 32 -2.71 11.68 4.61
CA THR A 32 -3.06 10.75 3.53
C THR A 32 -3.96 9.65 4.07
N HIS A 33 -4.83 9.13 3.20
CA HIS A 33 -5.77 8.07 3.56
C HIS A 33 -5.20 6.70 3.20
N TYR A 34 -5.57 5.66 3.94
CA TYR A 34 -5.07 4.30 3.71
C TYR A 34 -5.61 3.64 2.43
N SER A 35 -6.72 4.17 1.88
CA SER A 35 -7.37 3.67 0.67
C SER A 35 -7.72 4.84 -0.24
N THR A 36 -7.18 4.84 -1.46
CA THR A 36 -7.44 5.85 -2.48
C THR A 36 -7.49 5.19 -3.86
N ALA A 37 -8.23 5.80 -4.80
CA ALA A 37 -8.23 5.32 -6.18
C ALA A 37 -6.82 5.29 -6.78
N ALA A 38 -5.98 6.29 -6.45
CA ALA A 38 -4.58 6.35 -6.89
C ALA A 38 -3.77 5.13 -6.39
N PHE A 39 -3.98 4.67 -5.15
CA PHE A 39 -3.33 3.46 -4.64
C PHE A 39 -3.82 2.21 -5.35
N THR A 40 -5.12 2.05 -5.55
CA THR A 40 -5.66 0.89 -6.31
C THR A 40 -5.08 0.83 -7.72
N LEU A 41 -5.06 1.96 -8.44
CA LEU A 41 -4.48 2.03 -9.78
C LEU A 41 -2.97 1.75 -9.76
N SER A 42 -2.25 2.22 -8.74
CA SER A 42 -0.81 1.97 -8.61
C SER A 42 -0.51 0.49 -8.33
N TRP A 43 -1.33 -0.18 -7.52
CA TRP A 43 -1.19 -1.62 -7.27
C TRP A 43 -1.47 -2.45 -8.52
N LEU A 44 -2.50 -2.07 -9.28
CA LEU A 44 -2.99 -2.83 -10.44
C LEU A 44 -2.45 -2.33 -11.77
N ILE A 45 -1.37 -1.52 -11.78
CA ILE A 45 -0.80 -0.84 -12.95
C ILE A 45 -0.41 -1.77 -14.12
N ARG A 46 -0.34 -3.09 -13.88
CA ARG A 46 -0.01 -4.11 -14.89
C ARG A 46 -1.24 -4.74 -15.56
N LEU A 47 -2.44 -4.40 -15.11
CA LEU A 47 -3.70 -5.01 -15.55
C LEU A 47 -4.61 -3.96 -16.20
N GLU A 48 -5.19 -4.30 -17.34
CA GLU A 48 -6.31 -3.52 -17.89
C GLU A 48 -7.61 -3.81 -17.12
N PRO A 49 -8.53 -2.83 -16.99
CA PRO A 49 -8.46 -1.45 -17.51
C PRO A 49 -7.67 -0.47 -16.61
N PHE A 50 -7.04 -0.96 -15.53
CA PHE A 50 -6.39 -0.11 -14.53
C PHE A 50 -5.17 0.63 -15.09
N THR A 51 -4.40 0.02 -16.00
CA THR A 51 -3.32 0.71 -16.72
C THR A 51 -3.86 1.93 -17.47
N THR A 52 -4.93 1.76 -18.25
CA THR A 52 -5.55 2.86 -18.99
C THR A 52 -6.01 3.98 -18.05
N PHE A 53 -6.64 3.63 -16.93
CA PHE A 53 -7.07 4.61 -15.93
C PHE A 53 -5.90 5.31 -15.23
N TYR A 54 -4.82 4.58 -14.94
CA TYR A 54 -3.60 5.14 -14.38
C TYR A 54 -2.96 6.17 -15.33
N LEU A 55 -2.83 5.83 -16.60
CA LEU A 55 -2.28 6.72 -17.61
C LEU A 55 -3.15 7.98 -17.78
N ASN A 56 -4.47 7.86 -17.76
CA ASN A 56 -5.36 9.01 -17.82
C ASN A 56 -5.18 9.95 -16.61
N LEU A 57 -4.89 9.40 -15.42
CA LEU A 57 -4.58 10.19 -14.23
C LEU A 57 -3.20 10.88 -14.31
N GLN A 58 -2.27 10.31 -15.08
CA GLN A 58 -0.87 10.74 -15.20
C GLN A 58 -0.55 11.35 -16.58
N GLU A 59 -1.51 12.06 -17.18
CA GLU A 59 -1.34 12.78 -18.45
C GLU A 59 -0.77 11.92 -19.60
N GLY A 60 -1.17 10.65 -19.64
CA GLY A 60 -0.81 9.68 -20.68
C GLY A 60 0.56 9.03 -20.51
N LYS A 61 1.23 9.19 -19.36
CA LYS A 61 2.56 8.61 -19.10
C LYS A 61 2.60 7.77 -17.84
N PHE A 62 3.47 6.77 -17.83
CA PHE A 62 3.82 6.09 -16.58
C PHE A 62 4.62 7.04 -15.68
N ASP A 63 4.46 6.88 -14.37
CA ASP A 63 5.19 7.67 -13.38
C ASP A 63 6.69 7.28 -13.36
N HIS A 64 7.49 8.04 -12.61
CA HIS A 64 8.89 7.74 -12.39
C HIS A 64 9.06 6.32 -11.83
N ALA A 65 9.98 5.56 -12.42
CA ALA A 65 10.18 4.14 -12.11
C ALA A 65 10.39 3.85 -10.61
N ASN A 66 11.04 4.76 -9.87
CA ASN A 66 11.20 4.64 -8.41
C ASN A 66 9.89 4.67 -7.62
N ARG A 67 8.83 5.29 -8.17
CA ARG A 67 7.50 5.38 -7.55
C ARG A 67 6.52 4.33 -8.05
N VAL A 68 6.78 3.75 -9.22
CA VAL A 68 5.98 2.65 -9.75
C VAL A 68 6.08 1.44 -8.82
N PHE A 69 4.96 0.78 -8.55
CA PHE A 69 4.93 -0.45 -7.79
C PHE A 69 5.76 -1.54 -8.50
N HIS A 70 6.92 -1.88 -7.95
CA HIS A 70 7.85 -2.83 -8.57
C HIS A 70 8.39 -3.88 -7.60
N SER A 71 8.12 -3.76 -6.30
CA SER A 71 8.67 -4.67 -5.28
C SER A 71 7.81 -4.70 -4.03
N ILE A 72 7.48 -5.91 -3.56
CA ILE A 72 6.75 -6.13 -2.31
C ILE A 72 7.59 -5.66 -1.11
N PRO A 73 8.86 -6.09 -0.94
CA PRO A 73 9.70 -5.60 0.14
C PRO A 73 9.85 -4.07 0.19
N VAL A 74 10.08 -3.43 -0.97
CA VAL A 74 10.23 -1.97 -1.04
C VAL A 74 8.92 -1.28 -0.66
N SER A 75 7.78 -1.78 -1.16
CA SER A 75 6.48 -1.20 -0.84
C SER A 75 6.14 -1.29 0.65
N TRP A 76 6.48 -2.41 1.30
CA TRP A 76 6.37 -2.56 2.75
C TRP A 76 7.30 -1.62 3.52
N GLN A 77 8.55 -1.46 3.06
CA GLN A 77 9.49 -0.53 3.69
C GLN A 77 9.02 0.92 3.58
N ASN A 78 8.48 1.31 2.41
CA ASN A 78 7.95 2.66 2.18
C ASN A 78 6.78 2.94 3.11
N CYS A 79 5.81 2.04 3.21
CA CYS A 79 4.68 2.23 4.13
C CYS A 79 5.04 2.10 5.61
N GLN A 80 6.31 1.87 5.97
CA GLN A 80 6.85 1.92 7.34
C GLN A 80 7.73 3.15 7.61
N ARG A 81 8.15 3.88 6.57
CA ARG A 81 9.14 4.97 6.66
C ARG A 81 8.60 6.30 6.17
N ASP A 82 7.89 6.30 5.06
CA ASP A 82 7.31 7.51 4.50
C ASP A 82 6.11 7.95 5.37
N SER A 83 6.09 9.24 5.71
CA SER A 83 5.01 9.85 6.51
C SER A 83 3.74 10.07 5.69
N SER A 84 3.86 10.05 4.35
CA SER A 84 2.75 10.16 3.40
C SER A 84 2.23 8.80 2.92
N ASP A 85 2.94 7.70 3.21
CA ASP A 85 2.52 6.34 2.84
C ASP A 85 2.01 5.56 4.06
N VAL A 86 0.68 5.58 4.24
CA VAL A 86 -0.05 4.80 5.25
C VAL A 86 -1.04 3.82 4.63
N LYS A 87 -0.79 3.41 3.38
CA LYS A 87 -1.70 2.57 2.60
C LYS A 87 -1.91 1.19 3.23
N GLU A 88 -3.14 0.71 3.18
CA GLU A 88 -3.51 -0.67 3.48
C GLU A 88 -3.57 -1.48 2.17
N LEU A 89 -3.62 -2.81 2.29
CA LEU A 89 -3.71 -3.70 1.15
C LEU A 89 -5.11 -3.70 0.52
N ILE A 90 -5.17 -4.10 -0.75
CA ILE A 90 -6.40 -4.37 -1.50
C ILE A 90 -6.69 -5.89 -1.55
N PRO A 91 -7.94 -6.32 -1.78
CA PRO A 91 -8.31 -7.75 -1.81
C PRO A 91 -7.47 -8.60 -2.77
N GLU A 92 -7.01 -8.02 -3.88
CA GLU A 92 -6.24 -8.68 -4.94
C GLU A 92 -4.93 -9.29 -4.42
N PHE A 93 -4.36 -8.79 -3.32
CA PHE A 93 -3.20 -9.38 -2.64
C PHE A 93 -3.45 -10.80 -2.07
N PHE A 94 -4.70 -11.24 -2.05
CA PHE A 94 -5.13 -12.54 -1.52
C PHE A 94 -5.81 -13.43 -2.56
N SER A 95 -5.93 -12.97 -3.82
CA SER A 95 -6.68 -13.70 -4.85
C SER A 95 -6.19 -13.56 -6.29
N LEU A 96 -5.38 -12.54 -6.63
CA LEU A 96 -5.09 -12.18 -8.03
C LEU A 96 -3.58 -12.18 -8.31
N PRO A 97 -2.97 -13.31 -8.70
CA PRO A 97 -1.53 -13.39 -8.97
C PRO A 97 -1.10 -12.52 -10.17
N GLU A 98 -1.99 -12.30 -11.14
CA GLU A 98 -1.70 -11.60 -12.39
C GLU A 98 -1.26 -10.14 -12.17
N MET A 99 -1.64 -9.51 -11.06
CA MET A 99 -1.22 -8.13 -10.76
C MET A 99 0.29 -7.98 -10.57
N PHE A 100 1.00 -9.08 -10.31
CA PHE A 100 2.44 -9.10 -10.08
C PHE A 100 3.27 -9.35 -11.35
N THR A 101 2.63 -9.67 -12.47
CA THR A 101 3.30 -10.00 -13.74
C THR A 101 2.99 -8.96 -14.81
N ASN A 102 4.01 -8.49 -15.53
CA ASN A 102 3.90 -7.56 -16.63
C ASN A 102 3.60 -8.30 -17.94
N CYS A 103 2.49 -9.04 -18.00
CA CYS A 103 2.07 -9.84 -19.16
C CYS A 103 1.90 -8.99 -20.43
N ASN A 104 1.58 -7.71 -20.28
CA ASN A 104 1.39 -6.76 -21.38
C ASN A 104 2.70 -6.10 -21.86
N HIS A 105 3.84 -6.45 -21.26
CA HIS A 105 5.17 -5.92 -21.60
C HIS A 105 5.23 -4.38 -21.59
N TYR A 106 4.57 -3.75 -20.63
CA TYR A 106 4.59 -2.30 -20.47
C TYR A 106 6.02 -1.78 -20.23
N LYS A 107 6.32 -0.60 -20.76
CA LYS A 107 7.61 0.08 -20.56
C LYS A 107 7.56 0.93 -19.29
N LEU A 108 7.77 0.28 -18.15
CA LEU A 108 7.67 0.90 -16.82
C LEU A 108 8.96 1.65 -16.38
N GLY A 109 9.98 1.66 -17.22
CA GLY A 109 11.22 2.43 -17.03
C GLY A 109 12.32 1.69 -16.25
N ARG A 110 13.27 2.47 -15.73
CA ARG A 110 14.38 2.02 -14.89
C ARG A 110 14.48 2.93 -13.68
N THR A 111 14.65 2.33 -12.51
CA THR A 111 14.95 3.04 -11.28
C THR A 111 16.31 3.74 -11.35
N GLU A 112 16.60 4.60 -10.38
CA GLU A 112 17.86 5.37 -10.34
C GLU A 112 19.09 4.47 -10.18
N ASP A 113 18.96 3.33 -9.50
CA ASP A 113 20.00 2.30 -9.37
C ASP A 113 20.08 1.38 -10.61
N GLY A 114 19.31 1.67 -11.66
CA GLY A 114 19.39 1.00 -12.96
C GLY A 114 18.55 -0.26 -13.09
N LEU A 115 17.84 -0.68 -12.03
CA LEU A 115 16.92 -1.82 -12.07
C LEU A 115 15.78 -1.55 -13.07
N LYS A 116 15.59 -2.47 -14.01
CA LYS A 116 14.47 -2.43 -14.96
C LYS A 116 13.19 -2.77 -14.21
N VAL A 117 12.19 -1.90 -14.29
CA VAL A 117 10.86 -2.19 -13.74
C VAL A 117 10.09 -3.05 -14.74
N ASP A 118 9.68 -4.24 -14.30
CA ASP A 118 8.99 -5.24 -15.12
C ASP A 118 7.99 -6.01 -14.23
N ASP A 119 8.14 -7.32 -14.03
CA ASP A 119 7.44 -8.09 -13.00
C ASP A 119 7.75 -7.53 -11.59
N VAL A 120 6.80 -7.71 -10.68
CA VAL A 120 6.97 -7.30 -9.28
C VAL A 120 7.96 -8.23 -8.59
N ILE A 121 8.95 -7.65 -7.93
CA ILE A 121 9.89 -8.40 -7.10
C ILE A 121 9.17 -8.94 -5.86
N LEU A 122 9.07 -10.26 -5.79
CA LEU A 122 8.44 -10.99 -4.69
C LEU A 122 9.42 -11.19 -3.52
N PRO A 123 8.90 -11.48 -2.31
CA PRO A 123 9.74 -11.93 -1.20
C PRO A 123 10.41 -13.28 -1.50
N LYS A 124 11.56 -13.54 -0.87
CA LYS A 124 12.36 -14.77 -1.09
C LYS A 124 11.61 -16.10 -0.83
N TRP A 125 10.50 -16.07 -0.11
CA TRP A 125 9.70 -17.26 0.22
C TRP A 125 8.62 -17.56 -0.83
N ALA A 126 8.41 -16.68 -1.81
CA ALA A 126 7.49 -16.89 -2.92
C ALA A 126 8.30 -16.98 -4.22
N GLU A 127 8.27 -18.16 -4.86
CA GLU A 127 8.94 -18.35 -6.14
C GLU A 127 8.10 -17.78 -7.29
N THR A 128 6.77 -17.83 -7.16
CA THR A 128 5.83 -17.31 -8.15
C THR A 128 4.77 -16.40 -7.53
N PRO A 129 4.06 -15.59 -8.33
CA PRO A 129 2.90 -14.82 -7.87
C PRO A 129 1.81 -15.69 -7.23
N GLU A 130 1.59 -16.91 -7.73
CA GLU A 130 0.64 -17.87 -7.19
C GLU A 130 1.04 -18.32 -5.79
N ASP A 131 2.34 -18.59 -5.56
CA ASP A 131 2.85 -18.90 -4.22
C ASP A 131 2.66 -17.72 -3.27
N PHE A 132 2.92 -16.50 -3.74
CA PHE A 132 2.70 -15.29 -2.97
C PHE A 132 1.24 -15.16 -2.52
N ILE A 133 0.29 -15.29 -3.45
CA ILE A 133 -1.15 -15.27 -3.17
C ILE A 133 -1.56 -16.40 -2.22
N ARG A 134 -1.13 -17.64 -2.49
CA ARG A 134 -1.47 -18.81 -1.68
C ARG A 134 -1.04 -18.64 -0.23
N ILE A 135 0.17 -18.16 0.00
CA ILE A 135 0.71 -17.95 1.34
C ILE A 135 0.03 -16.75 2.02
N ASN A 136 -0.22 -15.64 1.32
CA ASN A 136 -0.97 -14.52 1.88
C ASN A 136 -2.38 -14.93 2.31
N ARG A 137 -3.08 -15.72 1.49
CA ARG A 137 -4.40 -16.23 1.83
C ARG A 137 -4.33 -17.15 3.04
N ALA A 138 -3.36 -18.07 3.09
CA ALA A 138 -3.16 -18.92 4.27
C ALA A 138 -2.85 -18.11 5.54
N ALA A 139 -2.10 -17.01 5.43
CA ALA A 139 -1.84 -16.11 6.55
C ALA A 139 -3.12 -15.36 6.99
N LEU A 140 -3.92 -14.86 6.05
CA LEU A 140 -5.19 -14.19 6.33
C LEU A 140 -6.20 -15.12 7.03
N GLU A 141 -6.25 -16.39 6.64
CA GLU A 141 -7.13 -17.42 7.22
C GLU A 141 -6.53 -18.10 8.47
N SER A 142 -5.38 -17.63 8.94
CA SER A 142 -4.72 -18.23 10.10
C SER A 142 -5.46 -17.95 11.41
N GLU A 143 -5.25 -18.80 12.41
CA GLU A 143 -5.75 -18.58 13.78
C GLU A 143 -5.26 -17.24 14.34
N PHE A 144 -4.01 -16.87 14.07
CA PHE A 144 -3.46 -15.58 14.49
C PHE A 144 -4.31 -14.42 13.96
N VAL A 145 -4.63 -14.40 12.67
CA VAL A 145 -5.45 -13.32 12.12
C VAL A 145 -6.89 -13.41 12.63
N SER A 146 -7.48 -14.61 12.70
CA SER A 146 -8.84 -14.80 13.18
C SER A 146 -9.04 -14.27 14.61
N CYS A 147 -8.08 -14.51 15.51
CA CYS A 147 -8.12 -14.00 16.88
C CYS A 147 -7.97 -12.48 16.98
N HIS A 148 -7.43 -11.79 15.97
CA HIS A 148 -7.08 -10.36 16.07
C HIS A 148 -7.76 -9.46 15.03
N LEU A 149 -8.38 -10.01 13.98
CA LEU A 149 -8.93 -9.25 12.85
C LEU A 149 -9.98 -8.23 13.30
N HIS A 150 -10.74 -8.57 14.34
CA HIS A 150 -11.73 -7.66 14.93
C HIS A 150 -11.12 -6.33 15.42
N HIS A 151 -9.85 -6.31 15.85
CA HIS A 151 -9.16 -5.06 16.20
C HIS A 151 -8.85 -4.18 14.98
N TRP A 152 -8.59 -4.78 13.82
CA TRP A 152 -8.45 -4.04 12.56
C TRP A 152 -9.82 -3.50 12.11
N ILE A 153 -10.88 -4.31 12.23
CA ILE A 153 -12.26 -3.88 11.97
C ILE A 153 -12.63 -2.69 12.85
N ASP A 154 -12.27 -2.71 14.14
CA ASP A 154 -12.50 -1.57 15.05
C ASP A 154 -11.87 -0.27 14.55
N LEU A 155 -10.69 -0.35 13.93
CA LEU A 155 -9.97 0.81 13.39
C LEU A 155 -10.62 1.34 12.11
N ILE A 156 -11.05 0.44 11.21
CA ILE A 156 -11.54 0.84 9.88
C ILE A 156 -13.04 1.16 9.89
N PHE A 157 -13.84 0.38 10.62
CA PHE A 157 -15.31 0.43 10.60
C PHE A 157 -15.95 0.56 11.98
N GLY A 158 -15.21 0.31 13.05
CA GLY A 158 -15.74 0.28 14.42
C GLY A 158 -15.46 1.53 15.23
N TYR A 159 -15.50 1.38 16.55
CA TYR A 159 -15.49 2.50 17.49
C TYR A 159 -14.15 3.26 17.56
N LYS A 160 -13.06 2.67 17.06
CA LYS A 160 -11.74 3.32 17.01
C LYS A 160 -11.51 4.13 15.73
N GLN A 161 -12.48 4.15 14.81
CA GLN A 161 -12.40 4.94 13.57
C GLN A 161 -12.33 6.45 13.87
N ARG A 162 -12.97 6.89 14.96
CA ARG A 162 -12.99 8.28 15.40
C ARG A 162 -12.50 8.35 16.85
N GLY A 163 -12.02 9.53 17.26
CA GLY A 163 -11.64 9.77 18.65
C GLY A 163 -12.83 9.56 19.61
N LEU A 164 -12.53 9.50 20.91
CA LEU A 164 -13.57 9.55 21.94
C LEU A 164 -14.32 10.89 21.78
N LEU A 165 -15.63 10.81 21.59
CA LEU A 165 -16.54 11.95 21.67
C LEU A 165 -16.59 12.50 23.09
#